data_AF-A0A923I0H6-F1
#
_entry.id   AF-A0A923I0H6-F1
#
_cell.length_a   1.000
_cell.length_b   1.000
_cell.length_c   1.000
_cell.angle_alpha   90.00
_cell.angle_beta   90.00
_cell.angle_gamma   90.00
#
_symmetry.space_group_name_H-M   'P 1'
#
loop_
_entity.id
_entity.type
_entity.pdbx_description
1 polymer ?
#
loop_
_entity_poly.entity_id
_entity_poly.type
_entity_poly.pdbx_seq_one_letter_code
_entity_poly.pdbx_strand_id
1 'polypeptide(L)'
;MNSEKSKTLSFSGLLHELIQSLEDKSYDRLTLDNYRRTLRKIEPYMDENGIDAYTPEVGRHYYEFYLAKNEPGVSRQKAIITAIRRLNDFYSGIEYKVQQQHQVELLPNNFEYVLDL
;
A
#
# COMPACT_ATOMS: atom_id res chain seq x y z
N MET A 1 3.51 -30.27 1.67
CA MET A 1 2.47 -30.12 0.62
C MET A 1 1.18 -29.72 1.31
N ASN A 2 0.66 -28.52 1.04
CA ASN A 2 -0.71 -28.15 1.37
C ASN A 2 -1.23 -27.21 0.27
N SER A 3 -1.92 -27.87 -0.66
CA SER A 3 -3.01 -27.42 -1.54
C SER A 3 -3.02 -25.99 -2.05
N GLU A 4 -2.70 -25.91 -3.35
CA GLU A 4 -3.32 -25.05 -4.35
C GLU A 4 -4.74 -24.59 -3.98
N LYS A 5 -4.90 -23.28 -3.80
CA LYS A 5 -6.10 -22.54 -4.19
C LYS A 5 -5.65 -21.25 -4.86
N SER A 6 -5.14 -21.37 -6.08
CA SER A 6 -5.11 -20.26 -7.03
C SER A 6 -6.56 -20.00 -7.46
N LYS A 7 -7.39 -19.48 -6.55
CA LYS A 7 -8.56 -18.72 -6.98
C LYS A 7 -7.96 -17.51 -7.67
N THR A 8 -8.05 -17.45 -9.00
CA THR A 8 -7.76 -16.24 -9.74
C THR A 8 -8.77 -15.19 -9.27
N LEU A 9 -8.44 -14.48 -8.20
CA LEU A 9 -9.26 -13.40 -7.67
C LEU A 9 -9.31 -12.32 -8.73
N SER A 10 -10.51 -11.79 -8.99
CA SER A 10 -10.64 -10.55 -9.74
C SER A 10 -9.83 -9.44 -9.04
N PHE A 11 -9.45 -8.40 -9.77
CA PHE A 11 -8.73 -7.27 -9.17
C PHE A 11 -9.50 -6.68 -7.98
N SER A 12 -10.82 -6.54 -8.10
CA SER A 12 -11.70 -6.13 -7.00
C SER A 12 -11.61 -7.04 -5.77
N GLY A 13 -11.56 -8.35 -5.98
CA GLY A 13 -11.35 -9.34 -4.90
C GLY A 13 -9.99 -9.18 -4.23
N LEU A 14 -8.91 -9.07 -5.02
CA LEU A 14 -7.56 -8.83 -4.51
C LEU A 14 -7.48 -7.53 -3.68
N LEU A 15 -8.08 -6.45 -4.18
CA LEU A 15 -8.12 -5.17 -3.47
C LEU A 15 -8.93 -5.30 -2.17
N HIS A 16 -10.05 -6.02 -2.19
CA HIS A 16 -10.86 -6.24 -1.00
C HIS A 16 -10.07 -6.98 0.09
N GLU A 17 -9.41 -8.08 -0.26
CA GLU A 17 -8.60 -8.87 0.67
C GLU A 17 -7.41 -8.07 1.23
N LEU A 18 -6.73 -7.27 0.38
CA LEU A 18 -5.68 -6.37 0.86
C LEU A 18 -6.22 -5.40 1.92
N ILE A 19 -7.36 -4.77 1.66
CA ILE A 19 -7.93 -3.78 2.58
C ILE A 19 -8.34 -4.42 3.90
N GLN A 20 -8.93 -5.62 3.87
CA GLN A 20 -9.23 -6.38 5.09
C GLN A 20 -7.95 -6.67 5.88
N SER A 21 -6.89 -7.13 5.21
CA SER A 21 -5.59 -7.37 5.86
C SER A 21 -4.99 -6.10 6.50
N LEU A 22 -5.18 -4.93 5.89
CA LEU A 22 -4.73 -3.66 6.46
C LEU A 22 -5.61 -3.20 7.64
N GLU A 23 -6.92 -3.44 7.56
CA GLU A 23 -7.86 -3.17 8.66
C GLU A 23 -7.52 -4.01 9.89
N ASP A 24 -7.22 -5.30 9.71
CA ASP A 24 -6.75 -6.21 10.78
C ASP A 24 -5.45 -5.72 11.42
N LYS A 25 -4.62 -4.99 10.67
CA LYS A 25 -3.39 -4.34 11.16
C LYS A 25 -3.64 -2.95 11.76
N SER A 26 -4.89 -2.63 12.10
CA SER A 26 -5.30 -1.39 12.77
C SER A 26 -5.00 -0.10 11.99
N TYR A 27 -5.01 -0.17 10.66
CA TYR A 27 -4.97 1.03 9.83
C TYR A 27 -6.21 1.89 10.08
N ASP A 28 -6.04 3.21 10.13
CA ASP A 28 -7.16 4.11 10.27
C ASP A 28 -8.03 4.13 8.99
N ARG A 29 -9.31 4.45 9.16
CA ARG A 29 -10.31 4.46 8.07
C ARG A 29 -9.94 5.40 6.93
N LEU A 30 -9.36 6.57 7.24
CA LEU A 30 -8.99 7.55 6.22
C LEU A 30 -7.85 7.00 5.34
N THR A 31 -6.88 6.33 5.95
CA THR A 31 -5.80 5.64 5.25
C THR A 31 -6.35 4.52 4.39
N LEU A 32 -7.23 3.66 4.91
CA LEU A 32 -7.87 2.59 4.13
C LEU A 32 -8.64 3.12 2.92
N ASP A 33 -9.39 4.21 3.08
CA ASP A 33 -10.10 4.86 1.98
C ASP A 33 -9.14 5.45 0.93
N ASN A 34 -8.00 6.00 1.36
CA ASN A 34 -6.96 6.47 0.45
C ASN A 34 -6.34 5.33 -0.36
N TYR A 35 -6.12 4.16 0.25
CA TYR A 35 -5.67 2.95 -0.45
C TYR A 35 -6.72 2.50 -1.47
N ARG A 36 -7.99 2.35 -1.06
CA ARG A 36 -9.10 1.97 -1.96
C ARG A 36 -9.19 2.89 -3.17
N ARG A 37 -9.28 4.21 -2.95
CA ARG A 37 -9.42 5.21 -4.03
C ARG A 37 -8.23 5.22 -4.98
N THR A 38 -7.03 4.99 -4.46
CA THR A 38 -5.81 5.01 -5.26
C THR A 38 -5.67 3.75 -6.10
N LEU A 39 -5.89 2.58 -5.50
CA LEU A 39 -5.69 1.29 -6.17
C LEU A 39 -6.85 0.91 -7.09
N ARG A 40 -8.08 1.33 -6.81
CA ARG A 40 -9.25 1.04 -7.68
C ARG A 40 -9.09 1.55 -9.11
N LYS A 41 -8.22 2.54 -9.34
CA LYS A 41 -7.91 3.07 -10.68
C LYS A 41 -7.08 2.11 -11.55
N ILE A 42 -6.53 1.04 -10.97
CA ILE A 42 -5.82 0.00 -11.73
C ILE A 42 -6.81 -0.86 -12.51
N GLU A 43 -8.01 -1.11 -11.97
CA GLU A 43 -9.06 -1.92 -12.63
C GLU A 43 -9.44 -1.37 -14.03
N PRO A 44 -9.85 -0.10 -14.20
CA PRO A 44 -10.13 0.42 -15.53
C PRO A 44 -8.90 0.45 -16.43
N TYR A 45 -7.69 0.63 -15.87
CA TYR A 45 -6.47 0.52 -16.66
C TYR A 45 -6.26 -0.90 -17.20
N MET A 46 -6.56 -1.93 -16.39
CA MET A 46 -6.51 -3.33 -16.82
C MET A 46 -7.55 -3.60 -17.91
N ASP A 47 -8.79 -3.14 -17.72
CA ASP A 47 -9.87 -3.29 -18.70
C ASP A 47 -9.52 -2.63 -20.05
N GLU A 48 -9.03 -1.38 -20.01
CA GLU A 48 -8.62 -0.60 -21.19
C GLU A 48 -7.46 -1.27 -21.97
N ASN A 49 -6.64 -2.10 -21.31
CA ASN A 49 -5.49 -2.76 -21.91
C ASN A 49 -5.71 -4.29 -22.10
N GLY A 50 -6.92 -4.81 -21.85
CA GLY A 50 -7.23 -6.23 -22.00
C GLY A 50 -6.43 -7.15 -21.06
N ILE A 51 -6.17 -6.69 -19.83
CA ILE A 51 -5.40 -7.42 -18.83
C ILE A 51 -6.36 -8.13 -17.86
N ASP A 52 -6.45 -9.46 -17.97
CA ASP A 52 -7.42 -10.24 -17.18
C ASP A 52 -7.01 -10.45 -15.71
N ALA A 53 -5.70 -10.46 -15.43
CA ALA A 53 -5.16 -10.79 -14.12
C ALA A 53 -4.09 -9.80 -13.69
N TYR A 54 -4.15 -9.41 -12.41
CA TYR A 54 -3.17 -8.53 -11.83
C TYR A 54 -1.84 -9.25 -11.58
N THR A 55 -0.73 -8.56 -11.86
CA THR A 55 0.62 -8.94 -11.42
C THR A 55 1.38 -7.68 -10.93
N PRO A 56 2.51 -7.84 -10.21
CA PRO A 56 3.35 -6.71 -9.84
C PRO A 56 3.81 -5.83 -11.02
N GLU A 57 3.99 -6.43 -12.20
CA GLU A 57 4.31 -5.74 -13.46
C GLU A 57 3.15 -4.86 -13.92
N VAL A 58 1.91 -5.33 -13.81
CA VAL A 58 0.71 -4.52 -14.09
C VAL A 58 0.68 -3.29 -13.18
N GLY A 59 0.98 -3.45 -11.89
CA GLY A 59 1.12 -2.34 -10.94
C GLY A 59 2.18 -1.32 -11.35
N ARG A 60 3.35 -1.79 -11.82
CA ARG A 60 4.44 -0.93 -12.31
C ARG A 60 4.02 -0.16 -13.56
N HIS A 61 3.47 -0.84 -14.56
CA HIS A 61 3.05 -0.20 -15.81
C HIS A 61 1.91 0.79 -15.61
N TYR A 62 0.97 0.49 -14.72
CA TYR A 62 -0.05 1.45 -14.29
C TYR A 62 0.59 2.72 -13.70
N TYR A 63 1.60 2.58 -12.83
CA TYR A 63 2.27 3.73 -12.24
C TYR A 63 2.93 4.61 -13.30
N GLU A 64 3.68 4.01 -14.22
CA GLU A 64 4.33 4.70 -15.35
C GLU A 64 3.30 5.42 -16.22
N PHE A 65 2.21 4.75 -16.59
CA PHE A 65 1.08 5.34 -17.31
C PHE A 65 0.47 6.51 -16.55
N TYR A 66 0.23 6.37 -15.25
CA TYR A 66 -0.35 7.42 -14.42
C TYR A 66 0.54 8.66 -14.38
N LEU A 67 1.85 8.48 -14.22
CA LEU A 67 2.82 9.57 -14.21
C LEU A 67 2.81 10.34 -15.53
N ALA A 68 2.88 9.63 -16.65
CA ALA A 68 2.89 10.23 -17.99
C ALA A 68 1.58 10.97 -18.30
N LYS A 69 0.43 10.47 -17.82
CA LYS A 69 -0.88 11.04 -18.11
C LYS A 69 -1.27 12.23 -17.21
N ASN A 70 -0.80 12.29 -15.97
CA ASN A 70 -1.32 13.22 -14.96
C ASN A 70 -0.29 14.19 -14.37
N GLU A 71 1.01 13.97 -14.58
CA GLU A 71 2.10 14.78 -14.00
C GLU A 71 1.90 15.14 -12.50
N PRO A 72 1.62 14.16 -11.63
CA PRO A 72 1.29 14.43 -10.24
C PRO A 72 2.48 15.00 -9.44
N GLY A 73 2.21 15.84 -8.45
CA GLY A 73 3.22 16.31 -7.51
C GLY A 73 3.88 15.18 -6.69
N VAL A 74 5.09 15.43 -6.18
CA VAL A 74 5.95 14.44 -5.50
C VAL A 74 5.25 13.67 -4.37
N SER A 75 4.45 14.35 -3.55
CA SER A 75 3.70 13.70 -2.47
C SER A 75 2.71 12.66 -3.00
N ARG A 76 1.99 12.99 -4.08
CA ARG A 76 1.05 12.07 -4.71
C ARG A 76 1.76 10.90 -5.39
N GLN A 77 2.90 11.15 -6.04
CA GLN A 77 3.75 10.08 -6.59
C GLN A 77 4.13 9.05 -5.51
N LYS A 78 4.64 9.54 -4.37
CA LYS A 78 5.01 8.71 -3.21
C LYS A 78 3.83 7.91 -2.67
N ALA A 79 2.66 8.53 -2.55
CA ALA A 79 1.45 7.85 -2.08
C ALA A 79 1.04 6.70 -3.02
N ILE A 80 1.06 6.93 -4.34
CA ILE A 80 0.66 5.92 -5.34
C ILE A 80 1.65 4.76 -5.34
N ILE A 81 2.97 5.03 -5.43
CA ILE A 81 3.97 3.97 -5.47
C ILE A 81 3.98 3.15 -4.17
N THR A 82 3.71 3.79 -3.02
CA THR A 82 3.59 3.09 -1.73
C THR A 82 2.40 2.15 -1.71
N ALA A 83 1.23 2.61 -2.20
CA ALA A 83 0.04 1.78 -2.29
C ALA A 83 0.25 0.59 -3.22
N ILE A 84 0.89 0.80 -4.38
CA ILE A 84 1.20 -0.27 -5.34
C ILE A 84 2.19 -1.26 -4.75
N ARG A 85 3.25 -0.80 -4.08
CA ARG A 85 4.19 -1.70 -3.38
C ARG A 85 3.50 -2.56 -2.34
N ARG A 86 2.59 -1.97 -1.55
CA ARG A 86 1.81 -2.73 -0.56
C ARG A 86 0.92 -3.79 -1.20
N LEU A 87 0.30 -3.47 -2.34
CA LEU A 87 -0.48 -4.42 -3.12
C LEU A 87 0.40 -5.55 -3.69
N ASN A 88 1.60 -5.23 -4.19
CA ASN A 88 2.57 -6.21 -4.68
C ASN A 88 3.10 -7.13 -3.58
N ASP A 89 3.40 -6.57 -2.41
CA ASP A 89 3.82 -7.33 -1.23
C ASP A 89 2.73 -8.33 -0.86
N PHE A 90 1.48 -7.86 -0.78
CA PHE A 90 0.31 -8.69 -0.46
C PHE A 90 0.11 -9.80 -1.51
N TYR A 91 0.14 -9.45 -2.81
CA TYR A 91 0.05 -10.41 -3.92
C TYR A 91 1.13 -11.49 -3.85
N SER A 92 2.34 -11.12 -3.42
CA SER A 92 3.49 -12.03 -3.32
C SER A 92 3.53 -12.82 -2.00
N GLY A 93 2.54 -12.65 -1.12
CA GLY A 93 2.53 -13.27 0.21
C GLY A 93 3.62 -12.73 1.15
N ILE A 94 4.19 -11.57 0.84
CA ILE A 94 5.21 -10.93 1.69
C ILE A 94 4.50 -10.28 2.87
N GLU A 95 4.82 -10.76 4.07
CA GLU A 95 4.23 -10.23 5.28
C GLU A 95 4.59 -8.76 5.48
N TYR A 96 3.56 -7.92 5.59
CA TYR A 96 3.78 -6.54 5.97
C TYR A 96 4.10 -6.39 7.46
N LYS A 97 5.30 -5.88 7.74
CA LYS A 97 5.72 -5.40 9.06
C LYS A 97 5.47 -3.90 9.16
N VAL A 98 4.48 -3.51 9.95
CA VAL A 98 4.32 -2.13 10.40
C VAL A 98 5.62 -1.75 11.11
N GLN A 99 6.32 -0.72 10.63
CA GLN A 99 7.39 -0.13 11.44
C GLN A 99 6.72 0.32 12.73
N GLN A 100 7.12 -0.30 13.86
CA GLN A 100 6.54 -0.01 15.16
C GLN A 100 6.46 1.50 15.34
N GLN A 101 5.32 1.97 15.86
CA GLN A 101 5.19 3.35 16.32
C GLN A 101 6.44 3.67 17.14
N HIS A 102 7.16 4.74 16.79
CA HIS A 102 8.19 5.26 17.67
C HIS A 102 7.50 5.44 19.02
N GLN A 103 7.83 4.59 19.99
CA GLN A 103 7.50 4.88 21.36
C GLN A 103 8.19 6.21 21.63
N VAL A 104 7.39 7.24 21.92
CA VAL A 104 7.93 8.47 22.48
C VAL A 104 8.47 8.05 23.83
N GLU A 105 9.76 7.72 23.89
CA GLU A 105 10.47 7.64 25.15
C GLU A 105 10.38 9.04 25.76
N LEU A 106 9.48 9.20 26.74
CA LEU A 106 9.47 10.37 27.59
C LEU A 106 10.84 10.38 28.29
N LEU A 107 11.63 11.42 28.02
CA LEU A 107 12.87 11.64 28.75
C LEU A 107 12.52 11.68 30.24
N PRO A 108 13.26 10.97 31.11
CA PRO A 108 13.06 11.09 32.55
C PRO A 108 13.20 12.56 32.98
N ASN A 109 12.44 12.98 33.99
CA ASN A 109 12.35 14.37 34.46
C ASN A 109 13.67 14.98 34.97
N ASN A 110 14.80 14.28 34.86
CA ASN A 110 16.12 14.69 35.34
C ASN A 110 17.00 15.34 34.25
N PHE A 111 16.47 15.60 33.05
CA PHE A 111 17.19 16.24 31.95
C PHE A 111 17.31 17.79 32.05
N GLU A 112 17.10 18.38 33.24
CA GLU A 112 17.19 19.84 33.45
C GLU A 112 18.61 20.35 33.82
N TYR A 113 19.63 19.50 33.95
CA TYR A 113 20.93 19.90 34.52
C TYR A 113 22.15 19.81 33.59
N VAL A 114 22.02 20.14 32.30
CA VAL A 114 23.18 20.14 31.37
C VAL A 114 23.32 21.44 30.57
N LEU A 115 22.96 22.59 31.16
CA LEU A 115 23.25 23.90 30.54
C LEU A 115 24.03 24.88 31.43
N ASP A 116 24.74 24.38 32.45
CA ASP A 116 25.76 25.16 33.17
C ASP A 116 27.15 24.56 32.95
N LEU A 117 27.79 24.93 31.83
CA LEU A 117 29.25 24.90 31.65
C LEU A 117 29.69 26.07 30.77
#